data_AF-A0ABD4UT14-F1
#
_entry.id   AF-A0ABD4UT14-F1
#
_cell.length_a   1.000
_cell.length_b   1.000
_cell.length_c   1.000
_cell.angle_alpha   90.00
_cell.angle_beta   90.00
_cell.angle_gamma   90.00
#
_symmetry.space_group_name_H-M   'P 1'
#
loop_
_entity.id
_entity.type
_entity.pdbx_description
1 polymer ?
#
loop_
_entity_poly.entity_id
_entity_poly.type
_entity_poly.pdbx_seq_one_letter_code
_entity_poly.pdbx_strand_id
1 'polypeptide(L)'
;MIVAEEAYETSEPTIDNHIVKLKAAGADTFVSVTSPKFAAQAIKKAAELDWHPVHFLTNVSVSIGGVMKPAGYEASQDILSTQYLKDPADHEWKSDPAMNEWR
;
A
#
# COMPACT_ATOMS: atom_id res chain seq x y z
N MET A 1 3.86 -2.42 -20.85
CA MET A 1 4.26 -3.84 -21.01
C MET A 1 4.55 -4.38 -19.62
N ILE A 2 4.14 -5.61 -19.29
CA ILE A 2 4.48 -6.24 -18.01
C ILE A 2 5.90 -6.82 -18.13
N VAL A 3 6.80 -6.43 -17.22
CA VAL A 3 8.21 -6.86 -17.23
C VAL A 3 8.54 -7.91 -16.17
N ALA A 4 7.71 -8.02 -15.13
CA ALA A 4 7.80 -9.05 -14.09
C ALA A 4 6.46 -9.17 -13.36
N GLU A 5 6.22 -10.33 -12.76
CA GLU A 5 5.06 -10.63 -11.90
C GLU A 5 5.54 -11.55 -10.78
N GLU A 6 5.14 -11.26 -9.55
CA GLU A 6 5.48 -12.07 -8.38
C GLU A 6 4.19 -12.31 -7.57
N ALA A 7 3.83 -13.58 -7.38
CA ALA A 7 2.80 -13.99 -6.44
C ALA A 7 3.43 -14.23 -5.06
N TYR A 8 2.61 -14.15 -4.01
CA TYR A 8 3.01 -14.46 -2.64
C TYR A 8 1.89 -15.28 -1.95
N GLU A 9 2.27 -16.11 -1.00
CA GLU A 9 1.33 -16.89 -0.19
C GLU A 9 0.95 -16.12 1.08
N THR A 10 -0.31 -16.20 1.49
CA THR A 10 -0.79 -15.45 2.68
C THR A 10 -0.18 -15.94 4.00
N SER A 11 0.38 -17.15 4.00
CA SER A 11 1.12 -17.72 5.13
C SER A 11 2.54 -17.17 5.26
N GLU A 12 3.04 -16.44 4.25
CA GLU A 12 4.39 -15.89 4.28
C GLU A 12 4.55 -14.84 5.39
N PRO A 13 5.70 -14.83 6.07
CA PRO A 13 5.97 -13.83 7.09
C PRO A 13 6.19 -12.43 6.47
N THR A 14 6.82 -12.36 5.30
CA THR A 14 7.18 -11.12 4.59
C THR A 14 7.22 -11.33 3.08
N ILE A 15 7.08 -10.24 2.32
CA ILE A 15 7.21 -10.22 0.85
C ILE A 15 8.43 -9.43 0.34
N ASP A 16 9.37 -9.07 1.22
CA ASP A 16 10.49 -8.18 0.86
C ASP A 16 11.28 -8.64 -0.37
N ASN A 17 11.50 -9.96 -0.50
CA ASN A 17 12.23 -10.54 -1.63
C ASN A 17 11.47 -10.38 -2.96
N HIS A 18 10.13 -10.41 -2.96
CA HIS A 18 9.35 -10.15 -4.17
C HIS A 18 9.55 -8.72 -4.65
N ILE A 19 9.55 -7.75 -3.73
CA ILE A 19 9.77 -6.33 -4.04
C ILE A 19 11.17 -6.09 -4.59
N VAL A 20 12.20 -6.73 -4.02
CA VAL A 20 13.57 -6.66 -4.54
C VAL A 20 13.65 -7.15 -5.98
N LYS A 21 13.00 -8.29 -6.30
CA LYS A 21 12.98 -8.83 -7.67
C LYS A 21 12.25 -7.90 -8.64
N LEU A 22 11.09 -7.37 -8.24
CA LEU A 22 10.31 -6.44 -9.07
C LEU A 22 11.10 -5.16 -9.37
N LYS A 23 11.79 -4.59 -8.37
CA LYS A 23 12.72 -3.47 -8.58
C LYS A 23 13.85 -3.85 -9.55
N ALA A 24 14.47 -5.00 -9.35
CA ALA A 24 15.59 -5.46 -10.17
C ALA A 24 15.21 -5.71 -11.63
N ALA A 25 13.93 -6.00 -11.91
CA ALA A 25 13.38 -6.09 -13.26
C ALA A 25 13.30 -4.74 -14.00
N GLY A 26 13.59 -3.61 -13.31
CA GLY A 26 13.58 -2.28 -13.90
C GLY A 26 12.17 -1.72 -14.13
N ALA A 27 11.18 -2.15 -13.35
CA ALA A 27 9.82 -1.66 -13.46
C ALA A 27 9.71 -0.19 -13.00
N ASP A 28 9.05 0.63 -13.82
CA ASP A 28 8.71 2.03 -13.54
C ASP A 28 7.30 2.20 -12.92
N THR A 29 6.50 1.15 -12.96
CA THR A 29 5.11 1.10 -12.49
C THR A 29 4.94 -0.15 -11.65
N PHE A 30 4.39 0.00 -10.46
CA PHE A 30 4.14 -1.11 -9.54
C PHE A 30 2.66 -1.20 -9.21
N VAL A 31 2.02 -2.28 -9.64
CA VAL A 31 0.63 -2.59 -9.31
C VAL A 31 0.61 -3.58 -8.16
N SER A 32 0.29 -3.09 -6.97
CA SER A 32 0.28 -3.84 -5.72
C SER A 32 -1.12 -4.34 -5.39
N VAL A 33 -1.39 -5.60 -5.77
CA VAL A 33 -2.61 -6.32 -5.39
C VAL A 33 -2.30 -7.16 -4.15
N THR A 34 -2.16 -6.49 -3.01
CA THR A 34 -1.77 -7.11 -1.75
C THR A 34 -2.80 -6.89 -0.65
N SER A 35 -2.90 -7.81 0.32
CA SER A 35 -3.68 -7.58 1.55
C SER A 35 -3.00 -6.55 2.46
N PRO A 36 -3.69 -5.98 3.48
CA PRO A 36 -3.16 -4.85 4.25
C PRO A 36 -1.77 -5.05 4.85
N LYS A 37 -1.50 -6.23 5.43
CA LYS A 37 -0.17 -6.56 5.99
C LYS A 37 0.92 -6.47 4.92
N PHE A 38 0.70 -7.13 3.79
CA PHE A 38 1.68 -7.21 2.72
C PHE A 38 1.80 -5.88 1.97
N ALA A 39 0.71 -5.10 1.84
CA ALA A 39 0.77 -3.74 1.33
C ALA A 39 1.70 -2.86 2.16
N ALA A 40 1.57 -2.90 3.48
CA ALA A 40 2.43 -2.12 4.38
C ALA A 40 3.91 -2.53 4.23
N GLN A 41 4.18 -3.83 4.11
CA GLN A 41 5.52 -4.35 3.84
C GLN A 41 6.05 -3.90 2.48
N ALA A 42 5.23 -3.97 1.41
CA ALA A 42 5.62 -3.57 0.07
C ALA A 42 6.00 -2.09 0.00
N ILE A 43 5.16 -1.21 0.57
CA ILE A 43 5.38 0.24 0.59
C ILE A 43 6.67 0.55 1.34
N LYS A 44 6.81 0.01 2.56
CA LYS A 44 8.02 0.20 3.36
C LYS A 44 9.25 -0.29 2.61
N LYS A 45 9.17 -1.46 1.97
CA LYS A 45 10.31 -2.04 1.28
C LYS A 45 10.71 -1.26 0.04
N ALA A 46 9.74 -0.77 -0.73
CA ALA A 46 10.00 0.09 -1.88
C ALA A 46 10.76 1.36 -1.45
N ALA A 47 10.33 2.01 -0.36
CA ALA A 47 11.00 3.18 0.20
C ALA A 47 12.41 2.87 0.75
N GLU A 48 12.60 1.77 1.49
CA GLU A 48 13.93 1.32 1.95
C GLU A 48 14.91 1.08 0.79
N LEU A 49 14.39 0.71 -0.37
CA LEU A 49 15.17 0.48 -1.57
C LEU A 49 15.35 1.76 -2.39
N ASP A 50 14.87 2.94 -1.97
CA ASP A 50 14.88 4.16 -2.79
C ASP A 50 14.20 3.94 -4.16
N TRP A 51 13.17 3.09 -4.20
CA TRP A 51 12.43 2.75 -5.42
C TRP A 51 11.11 3.50 -5.46
N HIS A 52 10.98 4.41 -6.43
CA HIS A 52 9.86 5.34 -6.59
C HIS A 52 9.10 5.10 -7.91
N PRO A 53 8.50 3.92 -8.14
CA PRO A 53 7.66 3.69 -9.31
C PRO A 53 6.32 4.43 -9.17
N VAL A 54 5.57 4.57 -10.27
CA VAL A 54 4.14 4.86 -10.16
C VAL A 54 3.47 3.69 -9.45
N HIS A 55 3.06 3.91 -8.20
CA HIS A 55 2.56 2.84 -7.34
C HIS A 55 1.02 2.87 -7.31
N PHE A 56 0.40 1.85 -7.88
CA PHE A 56 -1.03 1.59 -7.75
C PHE A 56 -1.28 0.57 -6.65
N LEU A 57 -2.14 0.90 -5.70
CA LEU A 57 -2.53 0.03 -4.60
C LEU A 57 -4.01 -0.36 -4.74
N THR A 58 -4.32 -1.62 -4.46
CA THR A 58 -5.72 -2.08 -4.44
C THR A 58 -6.53 -1.39 -3.32
N ASN A 59 -7.83 -1.14 -3.59
CA ASN A 59 -8.74 -0.49 -2.63
C ASN A 59 -8.78 -1.18 -1.26
N VAL A 60 -8.55 -2.49 -1.18
CA VAL A 60 -8.63 -3.22 0.12
C VAL A 60 -7.50 -2.86 1.09
N SER A 61 -6.47 -2.14 0.64
CA SER A 61 -5.25 -1.84 1.39
C SER A 61 -4.98 -0.34 1.56
N VAL A 62 -5.99 0.49 1.36
CA VAL A 62 -5.93 1.95 1.45
C VAL A 62 -5.98 2.51 2.88
N SER A 63 -6.08 1.65 3.90
CA SER A 63 -6.31 2.13 5.26
C SER A 63 -5.14 2.97 5.80
N ILE A 64 -5.45 4.15 6.31
CA ILE A 64 -4.48 5.05 6.95
C ILE A 64 -3.92 4.36 8.21
N GLY A 65 -4.80 3.86 9.07
CA GLY A 65 -4.39 3.21 10.32
C GLY A 65 -3.76 1.83 10.11
N GLY A 66 -4.30 1.04 9.18
CA GLY A 66 -3.90 -0.35 8.97
C GLY A 66 -2.73 -0.56 8.01
N VAL A 67 -2.46 0.40 7.10
CA VAL A 67 -1.44 0.25 6.05
C VAL A 67 -0.48 1.42 6.02
N MET A 68 -0.95 2.65 5.87
CA MET A 68 -0.06 3.80 5.68
C MET A 68 0.77 4.12 6.93
N LYS A 69 0.16 4.04 8.12
CA LYS A 69 0.85 4.21 9.40
C LYS A 69 1.96 3.17 9.64
N PRO A 70 1.72 1.84 9.50
CA PRO A 70 2.79 0.86 9.66
C PRO A 70 3.83 0.87 8.53
N ALA A 71 3.47 1.26 7.31
CA ALA A 71 4.42 1.46 6.23
C ALA A 71 5.33 2.68 6.44
N GLY A 72 4.80 3.70 7.12
CA GLY A 72 5.38 5.02 7.26
C GLY A 72 4.67 6.01 6.33
N TYR A 73 4.21 7.13 6.87
CA TYR A 73 3.43 8.10 6.09
C TYR A 73 4.22 8.68 4.92
N GLU A 74 5.51 8.98 5.12
CA GLU A 74 6.39 9.47 4.06
C GLU A 74 6.55 8.46 2.92
N ALA A 75 6.78 7.19 3.26
CA ALA A 75 6.84 6.09 2.27
C ALA A 75 5.52 5.87 1.53
N SER A 76 4.40 6.32 2.11
CA SER A 76 3.05 6.11 1.59
C SER A 76 2.55 7.27 0.71
N GLN A 77 3.36 8.31 0.48
CA GLN A 77 2.97 9.43 -0.36
C GLN A 77 2.90 9.03 -1.85
N ASP A 78 2.07 9.75 -2.60
CA ASP A 78 1.90 9.61 -4.05
C ASP A 78 1.44 8.22 -4.56
N ILE A 79 1.00 7.33 -3.65
CA ILE A 79 0.40 6.05 -3.99
C ILE A 79 -1.02 6.29 -4.49
N LEU A 80 -1.31 5.76 -5.68
CA LEU A 80 -2.60 5.88 -6.34
C LEU A 80 -3.50 4.71 -5.95
N SER A 81 -4.73 5.00 -5.57
CA SER A 81 -5.73 3.98 -5.33
C SER A 81 -7.14 4.50 -5.61
N THR A 82 -8.11 3.59 -5.50
CA THR A 82 -9.53 3.93 -5.46
C THR A 82 -10.00 3.87 -4.02
N GLN A 83 -10.87 4.77 -3.60
CA GLN A 83 -11.44 4.81 -2.25
C GLN A 83 -12.94 5.10 -2.34
N TYR A 84 -13.78 4.20 -1.84
CA TYR A 84 -15.24 4.42 -1.76
C TYR A 84 -15.75 4.57 -0.32
N LEU A 85 -14.95 4.19 0.67
CA LEU A 85 -15.28 4.32 2.10
C LEU A 85 -14.58 5.54 2.70
N LYS A 86 -15.17 6.12 3.76
CA LYS A 86 -14.48 7.07 4.63
C LYS A 86 -13.60 6.27 5.61
N ASP A 87 -12.31 6.56 5.67
CA ASP A 87 -11.43 5.92 6.67
C ASP A 87 -11.63 6.63 8.03
N PRO A 88 -11.97 5.90 9.12
CA PRO A 88 -12.16 6.52 10.43
C PRO A 88 -10.89 7.11 11.05
N ALA A 89 -9.70 6.72 10.57
CA ALA A 89 -8.42 7.30 10.97
C ALA A 89 -8.04 8.55 10.16
N ASP A 90 -8.78 8.87 9.10
CA ASP A 90 -8.58 10.11 8.37
C ASP A 90 -9.09 11.31 9.18
N HIS A 91 -8.24 12.34 9.29
CA HIS A 91 -8.60 13.56 9.98
C HIS A 91 -9.68 14.35 9.23
N GLU A 92 -9.80 14.18 7.91
CA GLU A 92 -10.85 14.81 7.09
C GLU A 92 -12.25 14.44 7.62
N TRP A 93 -12.45 13.20 8.04
CA TRP A 93 -13.74 12.68 8.50
C TRP A 93 -13.94 12.77 10.02
N LYS A 94 -13.10 13.51 10.75
CA LYS A 94 -13.17 13.61 12.22
C LYS A 94 -14.49 14.23 12.71
N SER A 95 -15.04 15.17 11.96
CA SER A 95 -16.27 15.89 12.33
C SER A 95 -17.47 15.51 11.45
N ASP A 96 -17.33 14.46 10.63
CA ASP A 96 -18.42 14.01 9.76
C ASP A 96 -19.55 13.38 10.59
N PRO A 97 -20.80 13.88 10.48
CA PRO A 97 -21.91 13.37 11.30
C PRO A 97 -22.15 11.87 11.15
N ALA A 98 -22.11 11.34 9.93
CA ALA A 98 -22.33 9.92 9.67
C ALA A 98 -21.21 9.05 10.24
N MET A 99 -19.95 9.52 10.17
CA MET A 99 -18.83 8.81 10.81
C MET A 99 -18.89 8.86 12.34
N ASN A 100 -19.41 9.94 12.93
CA ASN A 100 -19.57 10.04 14.37
C ASN A 100 -20.69 9.14 14.90
N GLU A 101 -21.73 8.89 14.11
CA GLU A 101 -22.78 7.93 14.45
C GLU A 101 -22.30 6.47 14.32
N TRP A 102 -21.40 6.19 13.37
CA TRP A 102 -20.89 4.83 13.12
C TRP A 102 -19.85 4.32 14.15
N ARG A 103 -19.02 5.21 14.73
CA ARG A 103 -17.90 4.87 15.64
C ARG A 103 -18.38 4.45 17.04
#